data_AF-A0A1I8A5J5-F1
#
_entry.id   AF-A0A1I8A5J5-F1
#
_cell.length_a   1.000
_cell.length_b   1.000
_cell.length_c   1.000
_cell.angle_alpha   90.00
_cell.angle_beta   90.00
_cell.angle_gamma   90.00
#
_symmetry.space_group_name_H-M   'P 1'
#
loop_
_entity.id
_entity.type
_entity.pdbx_description
1 polymer ?
#
loop_
_entity_poly.entity_id
_entity_poly.type
_entity_poly.pdbx_seq_one_letter_code
_entity_poly.pdbx_strand_id
1 'polypeptide(L)'
;MFRTVSQMYREQLNSLMTTLRNTSPHFVRCIIPNHEKKPGKIASLLVLEQLRCNGVLEGIRICRLGFPNRVLFQEFRRRYEILTPNVIPKGFMDGKEAVRKMVESLELQTNLYCIGQSKVFFRTGVLAQLEEMRDMKLTALIEMRDIKLTALIIKFQACCRAYLAHRLYQKRVQQLSAIRVLQRNGLAYLKLRNWQWWRLFTKVKPLLQVTNQEAVLSAKEDELRQMKERLTVREEESVTNEKKIHQVLYA
;
A
#
# COMPACT_ATOMS: atom_id res chain seq x y z
N MET A 1 49.12 -7.60 -1.14
CA MET A 1 49.04 -8.83 -1.95
C MET A 1 48.60 -8.43 -3.36
N PHE A 2 49.44 -8.61 -4.37
CA PHE A 2 49.08 -8.28 -5.76
C PHE A 2 48.01 -9.26 -6.25
N ARG A 3 46.84 -8.74 -6.65
CA ARG A 3 45.80 -9.53 -7.32
C ARG A 3 45.93 -9.34 -8.81
N THR A 4 45.97 -10.42 -9.56
CA THR A 4 45.93 -10.36 -11.02
C THR A 4 44.52 -10.00 -11.49
N VAL A 5 44.40 -9.39 -12.66
CA VAL A 5 43.09 -9.08 -13.28
C VAL A 5 42.23 -10.34 -13.41
N SER A 6 42.85 -11.47 -13.76
CA SER A 6 42.16 -12.78 -13.85
C SER A 6 41.59 -13.23 -12.51
N GLN A 7 42.32 -13.02 -11.41
CA GLN A 7 41.82 -13.35 -10.07
C GLN A 7 40.63 -12.47 -9.69
N MET A 8 40.70 -11.16 -9.96
CA MET A 8 39.60 -10.23 -9.69
C MET A 8 38.35 -10.60 -10.48
N TYR A 9 38.49 -10.90 -11.78
CA TYR A 9 37.37 -11.30 -12.63
C TYR A 9 36.74 -12.61 -12.16
N ARG A 10 37.55 -13.60 -11.75
CA ARG A 10 37.04 -14.87 -11.21
C ARG A 10 36.22 -14.67 -9.94
N GLU A 11 36.68 -13.81 -9.03
CA GLU A 11 35.96 -13.50 -7.79
C GLU A 11 34.61 -12.81 -8.09
N GLN A 12 34.58 -11.86 -9.03
CA GLN A 12 33.35 -11.21 -9.46
C GLN A 12 32.36 -12.18 -10.11
N LEU A 13 32.84 -13.08 -10.99
CA LEU A 13 32.00 -14.07 -11.65
C LEU A 13 31.40 -15.07 -10.66
N ASN A 14 32.16 -15.49 -9.65
CA ASN A 14 31.66 -16.35 -8.57
C ASN A 14 30.57 -15.66 -7.75
N SER A 15 30.76 -14.37 -7.43
CA SER A 15 29.75 -13.57 -6.73
C SER A 15 28.46 -13.47 -7.55
N LEU A 16 28.57 -13.14 -8.85
CA LEU A 16 27.43 -13.08 -9.77
C LEU A 16 26.68 -14.41 -9.84
N MET A 17 27.39 -15.53 -9.98
CA MET A 17 26.78 -16.86 -10.04
C MET A 17 26.04 -17.22 -8.74
N THR A 18 26.55 -16.78 -7.60
CA THR A 18 25.88 -16.96 -6.30
C THR A 18 24.57 -16.18 -6.25
N THR A 19 24.58 -14.92 -6.70
CA THR A 19 23.38 -14.10 -6.78
C THR A 19 22.35 -14.70 -7.73
N LEU A 20 22.76 -15.10 -8.94
CA LEU A 20 21.85 -15.68 -9.93
C LEU A 20 21.20 -16.98 -9.45
N ARG A 21 21.95 -17.85 -8.75
CA ARG A 21 21.42 -19.10 -8.17
C ARG A 21 20.38 -18.88 -7.07
N ASN A 22 20.41 -17.73 -6.39
CA ASN A 22 19.47 -17.36 -5.35
C ASN A 22 18.23 -16.62 -5.87
N THR A 23 18.09 -16.49 -7.19
CA THR A 23 16.93 -15.83 -7.84
C THR A 23 16.09 -16.82 -8.64
N SER A 24 14.96 -16.36 -9.17
CA SER A 24 14.15 -17.09 -10.15
C SER A 24 14.57 -16.65 -11.57
N PRO A 25 15.39 -17.44 -12.30
CA PRO A 25 15.85 -17.04 -13.62
C PRO A 25 14.77 -17.22 -14.69
N HIS A 26 14.72 -16.26 -15.62
CA HIS A 26 13.93 -16.33 -16.84
C HIS A 26 14.89 -16.26 -18.04
N PHE A 27 14.74 -17.16 -19.01
CA PHE A 27 15.67 -17.29 -20.13
C PHE A 27 15.03 -16.86 -21.44
N VAL A 28 15.75 -16.02 -22.20
CA VAL A 28 15.44 -15.69 -23.60
C VAL A 28 16.64 -16.13 -24.45
N ARG A 29 16.40 -16.98 -25.46
CA ARG A 29 17.45 -17.49 -26.36
C ARG A 29 17.32 -16.81 -27.72
N CYS A 30 18.32 -16.02 -28.10
CA CYS A 30 18.40 -15.39 -29.40
C CYS A 30 18.99 -16.36 -30.44
N ILE A 31 18.47 -16.37 -31.66
CA ILE A 31 18.95 -17.20 -32.77
C ILE A 31 19.40 -16.28 -33.90
N ILE A 32 20.60 -16.51 -34.43
CA ILE A 32 21.15 -15.76 -35.55
C ILE A 32 20.58 -16.35 -36.85
N PRO A 33 19.87 -15.57 -37.69
CA PRO A 33 19.23 -16.09 -38.89
C PRO A 33 20.21 -16.30 -40.05
N ASN A 34 21.28 -15.49 -40.16
CA ASN A 34 22.32 -15.61 -41.17
C ASN A 34 23.59 -14.82 -40.77
N HIS A 35 24.76 -15.18 -41.31
CA HIS A 35 26.01 -14.44 -41.11
C HIS A 35 26.19 -13.24 -42.06
N GLU A 36 25.40 -13.18 -43.14
CA GLU A 36 25.44 -12.08 -44.12
C GLU A 36 24.85 -10.77 -43.59
N LYS A 37 24.28 -10.76 -42.37
CA LYS A 37 23.59 -9.63 -41.74
C LYS A 37 22.43 -9.07 -42.59
N LYS A 38 21.82 -9.91 -43.45
CA LYS A 38 20.69 -9.51 -44.30
C LYS A 38 19.36 -9.72 -43.57
N PRO A 39 18.47 -8.72 -43.52
CA PRO A 39 17.12 -8.91 -42.98
C PRO A 39 16.32 -9.86 -43.89
N GLY A 40 15.38 -10.62 -43.31
CA GLY A 40 14.48 -11.51 -44.06
C GLY A 40 15.11 -12.78 -44.64
N LYS A 41 16.44 -12.94 -44.61
CA LYS A 41 17.13 -14.15 -45.06
C LYS A 41 17.37 -15.11 -43.88
N ILE A 42 17.00 -16.37 -44.03
CA ILE A 42 17.23 -17.42 -43.01
C ILE A 42 18.09 -18.53 -43.62
N ALA A 43 19.19 -18.87 -42.95
CA ALA A 43 20.04 -20.01 -43.26
C ALA A 43 19.64 -21.21 -42.39
N SER A 44 18.90 -22.16 -42.98
CA SER A 44 18.26 -23.25 -42.24
C SER A 44 19.24 -24.15 -41.47
N LEU A 45 20.39 -24.51 -42.07
CA LEU A 45 21.39 -25.35 -41.42
C LEU A 45 22.01 -24.67 -40.19
N LEU A 46 22.33 -23.38 -40.32
CA LEU A 46 22.85 -22.56 -39.22
C LEU A 46 21.85 -22.48 -38.04
N VAL A 47 20.56 -22.30 -38.33
CA VAL A 47 19.52 -22.29 -37.29
C VAL A 47 19.36 -23.66 -36.65
N LEU A 48 19.39 -24.73 -37.46
CA LEU A 48 19.25 -26.11 -36.96
C LEU A 48 20.38 -26.48 -35.98
N GLU A 49 21.63 -26.13 -36.32
CA GLU A 49 22.78 -26.35 -35.43
C GLU A 49 22.65 -25.56 -34.13
N GLN A 50 22.25 -24.28 -34.20
CA GLN A 50 22.00 -23.47 -33.00
C GLN A 50 20.94 -24.08 -32.09
N LEU A 51 19.82 -24.59 -32.64
CA LEU A 51 18.76 -25.20 -31.85
C LEU A 51 19.22 -26.47 -31.13
N ARG A 52 20.09 -27.26 -31.77
CA ARG A 52 20.70 -28.47 -31.20
C ARG A 52 21.72 -28.12 -30.12
N CYS A 53 22.71 -27.28 -30.43
CA CYS A 53 23.79 -26.92 -29.51
C CYS A 53 23.29 -26.15 -28.27
N ASN A 54 22.26 -25.30 -28.43
CA ASN A 54 21.67 -24.58 -27.31
C ASN A 54 20.70 -25.44 -26.47
N GLY A 55 20.46 -26.71 -26.84
CA GLY A 55 19.53 -27.60 -26.15
C GLY A 55 18.10 -27.07 -26.12
N VAL A 56 17.65 -26.43 -27.21
CA VAL A 56 16.29 -25.87 -27.29
C VAL A 56 15.25 -27.00 -27.36
N LEU A 57 15.54 -28.05 -28.13
CA LEU A 57 14.65 -29.20 -28.26
C LEU A 57 14.48 -29.95 -26.94
N GLU A 58 15.57 -30.16 -26.21
CA GLU A 58 15.57 -30.78 -24.88
C GLU A 58 14.81 -29.92 -23.87
N GLY A 59 15.02 -28.60 -23.91
CA GLY A 59 14.28 -27.65 -23.08
C GLY A 59 12.78 -27.71 -23.31
N ILE A 60 12.34 -27.73 -24.58
CA ILE A 60 10.93 -27.89 -24.94
C ILE A 60 10.40 -29.25 -24.47
N ARG A 61 11.18 -30.33 -24.64
CA ARG A 61 10.79 -31.68 -24.21
C ARG A 61 10.59 -31.75 -22.70
N ILE A 62 11.48 -31.15 -21.91
CA ILE A 62 11.34 -31.06 -20.44
C ILE A 62 10.08 -30.28 -20.07
N CYS A 63 9.80 -29.15 -20.73
CA CYS A 63 8.60 -28.37 -20.47
C CYS A 63 7.31 -29.12 -20.85
N ARG A 64 7.34 -29.97 -21.89
CA ARG A 64 6.18 -30.78 -22.33
C ARG A 64 5.91 -31.97 -21.42
N LEU A 65 6.95 -32.65 -20.95
CA LEU A 65 6.81 -33.83 -20.08
C LEU A 65 6.64 -33.44 -18.61
N GLY A 66 7.22 -32.32 -18.20
CA GLY A 66 7.19 -31.84 -16.83
C GLY A 66 6.01 -30.93 -16.50
N PHE A 67 6.06 -30.39 -15.29
CA PHE A 67 5.10 -29.42 -14.78
C PHE A 67 5.84 -28.12 -14.43
N PRO A 68 6.00 -27.19 -15.40
CA PRO A 68 6.82 -26.00 -15.23
C PRO A 68 6.25 -25.02 -14.20
N ASN A 69 4.92 -24.98 -14.05
CA ASN A 69 4.25 -24.07 -13.14
C ASN A 69 4.14 -24.71 -11.75
N ARG A 70 4.58 -23.99 -10.71
CA ARG A 70 4.61 -24.47 -9.32
C ARG A 70 4.00 -23.42 -8.41
N VAL A 71 2.89 -23.74 -7.76
CA VAL A 71 2.15 -22.79 -6.92
C VAL A 71 2.02 -23.36 -5.52
N LEU A 72 2.24 -22.53 -4.49
CA LEU A 72 2.03 -22.92 -3.10
C LEU A 72 0.53 -23.14 -2.82
N PHE A 73 0.19 -24.08 -1.93
CA PHE A 73 -1.21 -24.39 -1.63
C PHE A 73 -2.00 -23.18 -1.13
N GLN A 74 -1.42 -22.39 -0.23
CA GLN A 74 -2.08 -21.19 0.30
C GLN A 74 -2.30 -20.13 -0.78
N GLU A 75 -1.34 -19.96 -1.69
CA GLU A 75 -1.45 -19.03 -2.80
C GLU A 75 -2.52 -19.50 -3.79
N PHE A 76 -2.51 -20.78 -4.16
CA PHE A 76 -3.51 -21.38 -5.05
C PHE A 76 -4.93 -21.21 -4.48
N ARG A 77 -5.12 -21.53 -3.19
CA ARG A 77 -6.40 -21.34 -2.51
C ARG A 77 -6.84 -19.88 -2.57
N ARG A 78 -6.02 -18.96 -2.06
CA ARG A 78 -6.36 -17.51 -2.04
C ARG A 78 -6.71 -16.97 -3.43
N ARG A 79 -6.04 -17.47 -4.47
CA ARG A 79 -6.19 -16.98 -5.83
C ARG A 79 -7.44 -17.55 -6.52
N TYR A 80 -7.70 -18.85 -6.38
CA TYR A 80 -8.74 -19.54 -7.15
C TYR A 80 -9.99 -19.96 -6.34
N GLU A 81 -10.05 -19.68 -5.03
CA GLU A 81 -11.24 -20.00 -4.19
C GLU A 81 -12.52 -19.33 -4.72
N ILE A 82 -12.40 -18.22 -5.44
CA ILE A 82 -13.52 -17.55 -6.11
C ILE A 82 -14.17 -18.41 -7.21
N LEU A 83 -13.42 -19.32 -7.83
CA LEU A 83 -13.94 -20.23 -8.85
C LEU A 83 -14.74 -21.37 -8.24
N THR A 84 -14.48 -21.70 -6.97
CA THR A 84 -15.02 -22.87 -6.28
C THR A 84 -15.79 -22.45 -5.01
N PRO A 85 -16.88 -21.67 -5.15
CA PRO A 85 -17.63 -21.19 -3.98
C PRO A 85 -18.23 -22.38 -3.21
N ASN A 86 -18.22 -22.29 -1.89
CA ASN A 86 -18.78 -23.28 -0.95
C ASN A 86 -18.11 -24.67 -0.92
N VAL A 87 -17.05 -24.89 -1.70
CA VAL A 87 -16.30 -26.17 -1.69
C VAL A 87 -15.48 -26.30 -0.40
N ILE A 88 -14.96 -25.17 0.11
CA ILE A 88 -14.16 -25.14 1.33
C ILE A 88 -15.04 -24.63 2.49
N PRO A 89 -15.20 -25.41 3.58
CA PRO A 89 -15.95 -24.99 4.75
C PRO A 89 -15.28 -23.79 5.43
N LYS A 90 -16.09 -22.93 6.07
CA LYS A 90 -15.61 -21.78 6.83
C LYS A 90 -14.92 -22.26 8.11
N GLY A 91 -13.60 -22.40 8.05
CA GLY A 91 -12.77 -22.89 9.14
C GLY A 91 -11.33 -23.19 8.70
N PHE A 92 -10.52 -23.70 9.63
CA PHE A 92 -9.18 -24.20 9.31
C PHE A 92 -9.27 -25.53 8.56
N MET A 93 -8.47 -25.68 7.51
CA MET A 93 -8.35 -26.90 6.71
C MET A 93 -6.91 -27.00 6.21
N ASP A 94 -6.40 -28.23 6.14
CA ASP A 94 -5.08 -28.47 5.56
C ASP A 94 -5.01 -27.99 4.10
N GLY A 95 -3.88 -27.37 3.74
CA GLY A 95 -3.68 -26.77 2.42
C GLY A 95 -3.73 -27.79 1.30
N LYS A 96 -3.23 -29.01 1.54
CA LYS A 96 -3.22 -30.09 0.54
C LYS A 96 -4.63 -30.60 0.26
N GLU A 97 -5.42 -30.81 1.31
CA GLU A 97 -6.84 -31.20 1.19
C GLU A 97 -7.68 -30.11 0.52
N ALA A 98 -7.48 -28.84 0.89
CA ALA A 98 -8.18 -27.73 0.27
C ALA A 98 -7.92 -27.68 -1.24
N VAL A 99 -6.66 -27.80 -1.67
CA VAL A 99 -6.30 -27.82 -3.10
C VAL A 99 -6.88 -29.05 -3.79
N ARG A 100 -6.89 -30.23 -3.16
CA ARG A 100 -7.50 -31.43 -3.74
C ARG A 100 -8.98 -31.21 -4.04
N LYS A 101 -9.75 -30.74 -3.06
CA LYS A 101 -11.19 -30.46 -3.22
C LYS A 101 -11.45 -29.38 -4.27
N MET A 102 -10.64 -28.32 -4.30
CA MET A 102 -10.74 -27.27 -5.31
C MET A 102 -10.50 -27.83 -6.72
N VAL A 103 -9.46 -28.63 -6.90
CA VAL A 103 -9.11 -29.20 -8.21
C VAL A 103 -10.17 -30.21 -8.68
N GLU A 104 -10.72 -31.01 -7.77
CA GLU A 104 -11.86 -31.90 -8.06
C GLU A 104 -13.09 -31.11 -8.49
N SER A 105 -13.41 -30.01 -7.80
CA SER A 105 -14.55 -29.15 -8.17
C SER A 105 -14.35 -28.35 -9.47
N LEU A 106 -13.10 -28.14 -9.89
CA LEU A 106 -12.73 -27.52 -11.17
C LEU A 106 -12.68 -28.55 -12.30
N GLU A 107 -12.91 -29.83 -12.02
CA GLU A 107 -12.92 -30.93 -12.99
C GLU A 107 -11.65 -31.00 -13.85
N LEU A 108 -10.49 -30.63 -13.27
CA LEU A 108 -9.23 -30.71 -14.01
C LEU A 108 -8.82 -32.17 -14.22
N GLN A 109 -8.39 -32.50 -15.43
CA GLN A 109 -7.88 -33.83 -15.74
C GLN A 109 -6.59 -34.12 -14.93
N THR A 110 -6.49 -35.34 -14.39
CA THR A 110 -5.38 -35.76 -13.51
C THR A 110 -4.00 -35.76 -14.18
N ASN A 111 -3.93 -35.78 -15.51
CA ASN A 111 -2.69 -35.66 -16.29
C ASN A 111 -2.16 -34.22 -16.38
N LEU A 112 -2.99 -33.21 -16.12
CA LEU A 112 -2.66 -31.79 -16.27
C LEU A 112 -2.05 -31.16 -15.02
N TYR A 113 -2.22 -31.80 -13.87
CA TYR A 113 -1.68 -31.33 -12.59
C TYR A 113 -1.05 -32.47 -11.78
N CYS A 114 -0.21 -32.11 -10.81
CA CYS A 114 0.31 -33.03 -9.80
C CYS A 114 0.32 -32.32 -8.44
N ILE A 115 -0.12 -32.99 -7.38
CA ILE A 115 -0.11 -32.44 -6.02
C ILE A 115 1.12 -32.97 -5.29
N GLY A 116 2.04 -32.07 -4.94
CA GLY A 116 3.22 -32.40 -4.13
C GLY A 116 2.95 -32.35 -2.62
N GLN A 117 4.00 -32.08 -1.83
CA GLN A 117 3.88 -31.95 -0.36
C GLN A 117 3.48 -30.55 0.10
N SER A 118 3.94 -29.50 -0.58
CA SER A 118 3.64 -28.10 -0.22
C SER A 118 3.16 -27.26 -1.41
N LYS A 119 3.23 -27.81 -2.63
CA LYS A 119 2.97 -27.12 -3.88
C LYS A 119 2.13 -28.01 -4.81
N VAL A 120 1.32 -27.35 -5.62
CA VAL A 120 0.65 -27.94 -6.77
C VAL A 120 1.43 -27.58 -8.04
N PHE A 121 1.54 -28.54 -8.93
CA PHE A 121 2.30 -28.47 -10.16
C PHE A 121 1.35 -28.54 -11.35
N PHE A 122 1.51 -27.67 -12.33
CA PHE A 122 0.65 -27.62 -13.52
C PHE A 122 1.48 -27.72 -14.80
N ARG A 123 0.89 -28.36 -15.81
CA ARG A 123 1.39 -28.30 -17.18
C ARG A 123 1.23 -26.89 -17.76
N THR A 124 1.93 -26.62 -18.86
CA THR A 124 1.80 -25.36 -19.60
C THR A 124 0.35 -25.14 -20.05
N GLY A 125 -0.14 -23.90 -19.95
CA GLY A 125 -1.49 -23.52 -20.39
C GLY A 125 -2.59 -23.65 -19.32
N VAL A 126 -2.49 -24.62 -18.42
CA VAL A 126 -3.54 -24.85 -17.39
C VAL A 126 -3.73 -23.64 -16.49
N LEU A 127 -2.63 -23.04 -16.01
CA LEU A 127 -2.71 -21.87 -15.15
C LEU A 127 -3.32 -20.65 -15.88
N ALA A 128 -3.04 -20.51 -17.18
CA ALA A 128 -3.63 -19.44 -17.99
C ALA A 128 -5.15 -19.63 -18.16
N GLN A 129 -5.60 -20.86 -18.38
CA GLN A 129 -7.03 -21.19 -18.42
C GLN A 129 -7.72 -20.91 -17.07
N LEU A 130 -7.08 -21.25 -15.95
CA LEU A 130 -7.59 -20.92 -14.63
C LEU A 130 -7.66 -19.40 -14.39
N GLU A 131 -6.66 -18.64 -14.85
CA GLU A 131 -6.72 -17.17 -14.79
C GLU A 131 -7.84 -16.62 -15.68
N GLU A 132 -8.03 -17.12 -16.89
CA GLU A 132 -9.09 -16.67 -17.80
C GLU A 132 -10.49 -16.97 -17.23
N MET A 133 -10.72 -18.18 -16.72
CA MET A 133 -11.97 -18.51 -16.03
C MET A 133 -12.18 -17.63 -14.79
N ARG A 134 -11.10 -17.34 -14.06
CA ARG A 134 -11.14 -16.46 -12.90
C ARG A 134 -11.49 -15.04 -13.32
N ASP A 135 -10.90 -14.52 -14.38
CA ASP A 135 -11.14 -13.18 -14.91
C ASP A 135 -12.54 -13.06 -15.48
N MET A 136 -13.07 -14.10 -16.14
CA MET A 136 -14.47 -14.16 -16.57
C MET A 136 -15.41 -14.19 -15.36
N LYS A 137 -15.13 -15.01 -14.35
CA LYS A 137 -15.96 -15.09 -13.14
C LYS A 137 -15.87 -13.81 -12.32
N LEU A 138 -14.68 -13.21 -12.23
CA LEU A 138 -14.46 -11.91 -11.63
C LEU A 138 -15.23 -10.87 -12.41
N THR A 139 -15.10 -10.77 -13.72
CA THR A 139 -15.84 -9.81 -14.56
C THR A 139 -17.35 -9.99 -14.40
N ALA A 140 -17.88 -11.22 -14.43
CA ALA A 140 -19.30 -11.47 -14.19
C ALA A 140 -19.75 -11.12 -12.76
N LEU A 141 -18.92 -11.42 -11.76
CA LEU A 141 -19.16 -11.01 -10.38
C LEU A 141 -19.01 -9.51 -10.22
N ILE A 142 -18.09 -8.86 -10.94
CA ILE A 142 -17.82 -7.43 -10.98
C ILE A 142 -18.97 -6.74 -11.68
N GLU A 143 -19.57 -7.25 -12.75
CA GLU A 143 -20.79 -6.68 -13.32
C GLU A 143 -21.96 -6.70 -12.31
N MET A 144 -22.15 -7.80 -11.58
CA MET A 144 -23.16 -7.86 -10.50
C MET A 144 -22.77 -7.06 -9.24
N ARG A 145 -21.48 -6.98 -8.92
CA ARG A 145 -20.95 -6.41 -7.68
C ARG A 145 -20.58 -4.94 -7.85
N ASP A 146 -20.26 -4.46 -9.04
CA ASP A 146 -20.03 -3.06 -9.38
C ASP A 146 -21.31 -2.28 -9.19
N ILE A 147 -22.47 -2.84 -9.56
CA ILE A 147 -23.76 -2.23 -9.22
C ILE A 147 -23.89 -2.04 -7.69
N LYS A 148 -23.45 -3.02 -6.88
CA LYS A 148 -23.54 -2.96 -5.41
C LYS A 148 -22.43 -2.15 -4.73
N LEU A 149 -21.20 -2.23 -5.24
CA LEU A 149 -20.00 -1.58 -4.72
C LEU A 149 -19.98 -0.10 -5.12
N THR A 150 -20.36 0.21 -6.35
CA THR A 150 -20.59 1.59 -6.80
C THR A 150 -21.70 2.22 -5.99
N ALA A 151 -22.80 1.51 -5.71
CA ALA A 151 -23.84 2.00 -4.79
C ALA A 151 -23.32 2.23 -3.35
N LEU A 152 -22.45 1.36 -2.83
CA LEU A 152 -21.84 1.54 -1.50
C LEU A 152 -20.87 2.72 -1.46
N ILE A 153 -20.00 2.85 -2.46
CA ILE A 153 -19.03 3.94 -2.60
C ILE A 153 -19.76 5.27 -2.77
N ILE A 154 -20.81 5.32 -3.61
CA ILE A 154 -21.63 6.53 -3.79
C ILE A 154 -22.32 6.90 -2.47
N LYS A 155 -22.90 5.93 -1.74
CA LYS A 155 -23.50 6.20 -0.42
C LYS A 155 -22.48 6.72 0.59
N PHE A 156 -21.30 6.10 0.65
CA PHE A 156 -20.23 6.53 1.54
C PHE A 156 -19.76 7.94 1.19
N GLN A 157 -19.48 8.21 -0.10
CA GLN A 157 -19.08 9.53 -0.58
C GLN A 157 -20.16 10.59 -0.32
N ALA A 158 -21.44 10.25 -0.49
CA ALA A 158 -22.55 11.14 -0.18
C ALA A 158 -22.60 11.48 1.31
N CYS A 159 -22.46 10.49 2.20
CA CYS A 159 -22.38 10.72 3.65
C CYS A 159 -21.20 11.61 4.04
N CYS A 160 -20.01 11.35 3.50
CA CYS A 160 -18.81 12.16 3.76
C CYS A 160 -18.99 13.61 3.28
N ARG A 161 -19.51 13.82 2.06
CA ARG A 161 -19.77 15.16 1.51
C ARG A 161 -20.83 15.90 2.33
N ALA A 162 -21.90 15.22 2.73
CA ALA A 162 -22.96 15.81 3.57
C ALA A 162 -22.43 16.23 4.95
N TYR A 163 -21.58 15.41 5.56
CA TYR A 163 -20.93 15.74 6.83
C TYR A 163 -20.02 16.97 6.72
N LEU A 164 -19.18 17.02 5.68
CA LEU A 164 -18.31 18.18 5.42
C LEU A 164 -19.12 19.45 5.14
N ALA A 165 -20.19 19.34 4.35
CA ALA A 165 -21.09 20.46 4.06
C ALA A 165 -21.76 21.01 5.33
N HIS A 166 -22.24 20.13 6.22
CA HIS A 166 -22.82 20.54 7.50
C HIS A 166 -21.81 21.26 8.40
N ARG A 167 -20.58 20.75 8.52
CA ARG A 167 -19.52 21.44 9.28
C ARG A 167 -19.20 22.81 8.71
N LEU A 168 -19.10 22.93 7.39
CA LEU A 168 -18.85 24.21 6.72
C LEU A 168 -20.01 25.19 6.90
N TYR A 169 -21.25 24.69 6.83
CA TYR A 169 -22.44 25.49 7.05
C TYR A 169 -22.49 26.06 8.48
N GLN A 170 -22.28 25.22 9.50
CA GLN A 170 -22.24 25.70 10.90
C GLN A 170 -21.17 26.77 11.11
N LYS A 171 -19.98 26.59 10.54
CA LYS A 171 -18.91 27.60 10.59
C LYS A 171 -19.35 28.93 9.94
N ARG A 172 -20.02 28.87 8.78
CA ARG A 172 -20.55 30.08 8.11
C ARG A 172 -21.64 30.77 8.92
N VAL A 173 -22.55 30.03 9.55
CA VAL A 173 -23.60 30.59 10.41
C VAL A 173 -22.99 31.32 11.61
N GLN A 174 -21.99 30.70 12.27
CA GLN A 174 -21.26 31.33 13.36
C GLN A 174 -20.53 32.60 12.90
N GLN A 175 -19.85 32.55 11.75
CA GLN A 175 -19.18 33.71 11.17
C GLN A 175 -20.17 34.85 10.85
N LEU A 176 -21.33 34.55 10.27
CA LEU A 176 -22.37 35.55 9.99
C LEU A 176 -22.88 36.22 11.27
N SER A 177 -23.10 35.45 12.33
CA SER A 177 -23.48 35.99 13.63
C SER A 177 -22.40 36.93 14.19
N ALA A 178 -21.13 36.48 14.17
CA ALA A 178 -20.00 37.28 14.63
C ALA A 178 -19.84 38.58 13.81
N ILE A 179 -19.99 38.53 12.49
CA ILE A 179 -19.93 39.70 11.61
C ILE A 179 -21.01 40.72 12.00
N ARG A 180 -22.25 40.30 12.24
CA ARG A 180 -23.33 41.20 12.66
C ARG A 180 -23.03 41.88 14.00
N VAL A 181 -22.50 41.12 14.96
CA VAL A 181 -22.11 41.66 16.26
C VAL A 181 -20.97 42.68 16.11
N LEU A 182 -19.94 42.36 15.32
CA LEU A 182 -18.82 43.27 15.06
C LEU A 182 -19.30 44.55 14.35
N GLN A 183 -20.15 44.43 13.33
CA GLN A 183 -20.72 45.57 12.62
C GLN A 183 -21.53 46.46 13.56
N ARG A 184 -22.41 45.87 14.38
CA ARG A 184 -23.23 46.61 15.36
C ARG A 184 -22.35 47.34 16.38
N ASN A 185 -21.34 46.66 16.92
CA ASN A 185 -20.40 47.26 17.88
C ASN A 185 -19.55 48.36 17.23
N GLY A 186 -19.07 48.16 15.99
CA GLY A 186 -18.32 49.16 15.24
C GLY A 186 -19.14 50.43 15.01
N LEU A 187 -20.42 50.29 14.62
CA LEU A 187 -21.33 51.42 14.47
C LEU A 187 -21.63 52.11 15.81
N ALA A 188 -21.81 51.36 16.90
CA ALA A 188 -21.98 51.93 18.23
C ALA A 188 -20.75 52.71 18.69
N TYR A 189 -19.55 52.15 18.47
CA TYR A 189 -18.28 52.82 18.77
C TYR A 189 -18.11 54.10 17.96
N LEU A 190 -18.44 54.11 16.67
CA LEU A 190 -18.39 55.32 15.83
C LEU A 190 -19.27 56.45 16.39
N LYS A 191 -20.43 56.13 16.97
CA LYS A 191 -21.30 57.10 17.66
C LYS A 191 -20.70 57.57 19.00
N LEU A 192 -20.19 56.63 19.81
CA LEU A 192 -19.67 56.89 21.16
C LEU A 192 -18.32 57.61 21.17
N ARG A 193 -17.44 57.38 20.19
CA ARG A 193 -16.05 57.87 20.18
C ARG A 193 -15.94 59.38 20.33
N ASN A 194 -16.85 60.13 19.71
CA ASN A 194 -16.84 61.59 19.73
C ASN A 194 -17.63 62.18 20.91
N TRP A 195 -18.32 61.35 21.71
CA TRP A 195 -19.12 61.80 22.85
C TRP A 195 -18.22 62.23 24.02
N GLN A 196 -18.47 63.41 24.57
CA GLN A 196 -17.55 64.03 25.55
C GLN A 196 -17.43 63.23 26.86
N TRP A 197 -18.54 62.66 27.36
CA TRP A 197 -18.52 61.81 28.55
C TRP A 197 -17.72 60.52 28.36
N TRP A 198 -17.79 59.94 27.16
CA TRP A 198 -16.98 58.77 26.81
C TRP A 198 -15.49 59.10 26.79
N ARG A 199 -15.10 60.26 26.24
CA ARG A 199 -13.70 60.73 26.25
C ARG A 199 -13.16 60.92 27.67
N LEU A 200 -13.96 61.50 28.57
CA LEU A 200 -13.57 61.63 29.98
C LEU A 200 -13.38 60.26 30.63
N PHE A 201 -14.36 59.37 30.50
CA PHE A 201 -14.30 58.01 31.06
C PHE A 201 -13.08 57.22 30.57
N THR A 202 -12.78 57.26 29.26
CA THR A 202 -11.61 56.55 28.71
C THR A 202 -10.26 57.08 29.23
N LYS A 203 -10.17 58.36 29.61
CA LYS A 203 -8.95 58.93 30.23
C LYS A 203 -8.82 58.58 31.71
N VAL A 204 -9.93 58.53 32.43
CA VAL A 204 -9.94 58.31 33.88
C VAL A 204 -9.82 56.81 34.22
N LYS A 205 -10.46 55.92 33.45
CA LYS A 205 -10.50 54.47 33.74
C LYS A 205 -9.12 53.81 33.90
N PRO A 206 -8.10 54.07 33.05
CA PRO A 206 -6.77 53.46 33.20
C PRO A 206 -6.01 53.89 34.46
N LEU A 207 -6.36 55.05 35.04
CA LEU A 207 -5.74 55.55 36.27
C LEU A 207 -6.25 54.81 37.52
N LEU A 208 -7.39 54.10 37.39
CA LEU A 208 -7.99 53.28 38.43
C LEU A 208 -7.41 51.86 38.38
N GLN A 209 -6.13 51.72 38.74
CA GLN A 209 -5.35 50.47 38.66
C GLN A 209 -5.94 49.29 39.45
N VAL A 210 -6.83 49.54 40.41
CA VAL A 210 -7.38 48.53 41.33
C VAL A 210 -8.41 47.59 40.67
N THR A 211 -9.06 48.01 39.59
CA THR A 211 -10.23 47.26 39.04
C THR A 211 -9.89 46.05 38.16
N ASN A 212 -8.61 45.75 37.90
CA ASN A 212 -8.22 44.66 36.98
C ASN A 212 -7.01 43.83 37.43
N GLN A 213 -6.38 44.13 38.58
CA GLN A 213 -5.18 43.43 39.03
C GLN A 213 -5.44 41.96 39.36
N GLU A 214 -6.55 41.65 40.01
CA GLU A 214 -6.92 40.30 40.43
C GLU A 214 -7.20 39.38 39.22
N ALA A 215 -7.91 39.90 38.21
CA ALA A 215 -8.14 39.17 36.96
C ALA A 215 -6.84 38.93 36.17
N VAL A 216 -5.91 39.89 36.18
CA VAL A 216 -4.60 39.75 35.52
C VAL A 216 -3.71 38.76 36.27
N LEU A 217 -3.70 38.80 37.62
CA LEU A 217 -2.99 37.85 38.46
C LEU A 217 -3.50 36.42 38.24
N SER A 218 -4.82 36.22 38.29
CA SER A 218 -5.43 34.91 38.04
C SER A 218 -5.09 34.39 36.63
N ALA A 219 -5.16 35.22 35.60
CA ALA A 219 -4.76 34.81 34.24
C ALA A 219 -3.27 34.44 34.14
N LYS A 220 -2.40 35.17 34.86
CA LYS A 220 -0.96 34.88 34.91
C LYS A 220 -0.65 33.60 35.69
N GLU A 221 -1.39 33.31 36.75
CA GLU A 221 -1.28 32.06 37.50
C GLU A 221 -1.69 30.85 36.66
N ASP A 222 -2.76 30.97 35.87
CA ASP A 222 -3.20 29.91 34.94
C ASP A 222 -2.19 29.67 33.81
N GLU A 223 -1.63 30.74 33.22
CA GLU A 223 -0.55 30.65 32.24
C GLU A 223 0.68 29.93 32.83
N LEU A 224 1.06 30.30 34.04
CA LEU A 224 2.20 29.69 34.75
C LEU A 224 1.93 28.21 35.04
N ARG A 225 0.72 27.85 35.46
CA ARG A 225 0.33 26.46 35.70
C ARG A 225 0.43 25.63 34.42
N GLN A 226 -0.15 26.10 33.31
CA GLN A 226 -0.07 25.40 32.03
C GLN A 226 1.37 25.28 31.52
N MET A 227 2.20 26.31 31.73
CA MET A 227 3.60 26.25 31.33
C MET A 227 4.38 25.22 32.16
N LYS A 228 4.15 25.16 33.47
CA LYS A 228 4.75 24.16 34.36
C LYS A 228 4.35 22.74 33.97
N GLU A 229 3.07 22.48 33.72
CA GLU A 229 2.59 21.16 33.28
C GLU A 229 3.20 20.72 31.94
N ARG A 230 3.34 21.64 30.99
CA ARG A 230 4.01 21.34 29.71
C ARG A 230 5.50 21.04 29.90
N LEU A 231 6.17 21.74 30.80
CA LEU A 231 7.58 21.51 31.11
C LEU A 231 7.78 20.15 31.76
N THR A 232 6.97 19.78 32.74
CA THR A 232 7.10 18.47 33.42
C THR A 232 6.89 17.30 32.44
N VAL A 233 5.88 17.37 31.57
CA VAL A 233 5.66 16.35 30.54
C VAL A 233 6.86 16.26 29.59
N ARG A 234 7.43 17.40 29.19
CA ARG A 234 8.61 17.45 28.31
C ARG A 234 9.85 16.83 28.97
N GLU A 235 10.06 17.09 30.26
CA GLU A 235 11.16 16.53 31.03
C GLU A 235 11.03 15.01 31.17
N GLU A 236 9.84 14.49 31.46
CA GLU A 236 9.55 13.05 31.52
C GLU A 236 9.77 12.36 30.16
N GLU A 237 9.33 12.98 29.06
CA GLU A 237 9.59 12.51 27.70
C GLU A 237 11.10 12.49 27.37
N SER A 238 11.86 13.49 27.81
CA SER A 238 13.30 13.56 27.57
C SER A 238 14.03 12.44 28.32
N VAL A 239 13.72 12.23 29.61
CA VAL A 239 14.32 11.17 30.43
C VAL A 239 13.98 9.78 29.89
N THR A 240 12.74 9.56 29.44
CA THR A 240 12.35 8.27 28.85
C THR A 240 13.04 8.02 27.51
N ASN A 241 13.24 9.05 26.69
CA ASN A 241 13.99 8.94 25.44
C ASN A 241 15.48 8.68 25.67
N GLU A 242 16.10 9.33 26.66
CA GLU A 242 17.50 9.06 27.05
C GLU A 242 17.69 7.60 27.48
N LYS A 243 16.77 7.06 28.29
CA LYS A 243 16.79 5.64 28.69
C LYS A 243 16.68 4.68 27.51
N LYS A 244 15.83 5.00 26.52
CA LYS A 244 15.70 4.20 25.29
C LYS A 244 16.98 4.25 24.45
N ILE A 245 17.58 5.43 24.30
CA ILE A 245 18.85 5.59 23.58
C ILE A 245 19.95 4.78 24.26
N HIS A 246 20.02 4.85 25.59
CA HIS A 246 21.01 4.09 26.36
C HIS A 246 20.78 2.57 26.29
N GLN A 247 19.53 2.10 26.17
CA GLN A 247 19.27 0.68 25.91
C GLN A 247 19.70 0.25 24.50
N VAL A 248 19.55 1.09 23.49
CA VAL A 248 19.93 0.78 22.10
C VAL A 248 21.45 0.80 21.89
N LEU A 249 22.16 1.69 22.58
CA LEU A 249 23.62 1.81 22.46
C LEU A 249 24.41 0.73 23.20
N TYR A 250 23.81 0.10 24.21
CA TYR A 250 24.46 -0.88 25.10
C TYR A 250 23.79 -2.26 25.10
N ALA A 251 22.93 -2.54 24.10
CA ALA A 251 22.42 -3.88 23.77
C ALA A 251 23.13 -4.41 22.52
#